data_AF-A0A5S4G810-F1
#
_entry.id   AF-A0A5S4G810-F1
#
_cell.length_a   1.000
_cell.length_b   1.000
_cell.length_c   1.000
_cell.angle_alpha   90.00
_cell.angle_beta   90.00
_cell.angle_gamma   90.00
#
_symmetry.space_group_name_H-M   'P 1'
#
loop_
_entity.id
_entity.type
_entity.pdbx_description
1 polymer ?
#
loop_
_entity_poly.entity_id
_entity_poly.type
_entity_poly.pdbx_seq_one_letter_code
_entity_poly.pdbx_strand_id
1 'polypeptide(L)'
;MAVFIAEPFKLPDRVAIVLFGCAVAFVLHLLGRVRVEADEEGVTIVNAIRTHRYTWPEVLEVTLLVGDPWPKIDFSDGRTIGAMGIQGSEKARARRATAELAALIRERGEAKD
;
A
#
# COMPACT_ATOMS: atom_id res chain seq x y z
N MET A 1 -27.62 47.05 -12.25
CA MET A 1 -27.55 45.58 -12.26
C MET A 1 -26.26 45.21 -12.99
N ALA A 2 -25.14 45.05 -12.27
CA ALA A 2 -23.85 44.73 -12.88
C ALA A 2 -23.71 43.20 -12.93
N VAL A 3 -23.83 42.63 -14.13
CA VAL A 3 -23.54 41.21 -14.36
C VAL A 3 -22.03 41.09 -14.48
N PHE A 4 -21.35 40.66 -13.42
CA PHE A 4 -19.99 40.14 -13.52
C PHE A 4 -20.08 38.79 -14.25
N ILE A 5 -20.01 38.80 -15.58
CA ILE A 5 -19.79 37.58 -16.35
C ILE A 5 -18.31 37.25 -16.16
N ALA A 6 -18.01 36.19 -15.40
CA ALA A 6 -16.65 35.67 -15.30
C ALA A 6 -16.12 35.40 -16.72
N GLU A 7 -14.91 35.89 -17.01
CA GLU A 7 -14.31 35.75 -18.34
C GLU A 7 -14.30 34.27 -18.80
N PRO A 8 -14.51 34.02 -20.10
CA PRO A 8 -14.67 32.66 -20.62
C PRO A 8 -13.39 31.86 -20.45
N PHE A 9 -13.50 30.74 -19.72
CA PHE A 9 -12.62 29.56 -19.68
C PHE A 9 -11.25 29.77 -20.36
N LYS A 10 -10.34 30.43 -19.64
CA LYS A 10 -9.06 30.87 -20.19
C LYS A 10 -8.12 29.68 -20.37
N LEU A 11 -7.06 29.87 -21.18
CA LEU A 11 -6.03 28.83 -21.37
C LEU A 11 -5.48 28.27 -20.04
N PRO A 12 -5.22 29.07 -18.99
CA PRO A 12 -4.81 28.56 -17.69
C PRO A 12 -5.85 27.63 -17.04
N ASP A 13 -7.15 27.93 -17.14
CA ASP A 13 -8.23 27.09 -16.58
C ASP A 13 -8.28 25.73 -17.27
N ARG A 14 -8.11 25.72 -18.61
CA ARG A 14 -8.05 24.49 -19.41
C ARG A 14 -6.87 23.63 -19.02
N VAL A 15 -5.69 24.23 -18.87
CA VAL A 15 -4.47 23.54 -18.43
C VAL A 15 -4.65 23.00 -17.01
N ALA A 16 -5.20 23.80 -16.10
CA ALA A 16 -5.46 23.39 -14.72
C ALA A 16 -6.40 22.16 -14.65
N ILE A 17 -7.45 22.12 -15.47
CA ILE A 17 -8.38 20.99 -15.52
C ILE A 17 -7.71 19.72 -16.05
N VAL A 18 -6.88 19.83 -17.09
CA VAL A 18 -6.13 18.68 -17.62
C VAL A 18 -5.13 18.18 -16.58
N LEU A 19 -4.37 19.09 -15.95
CA LEU A 19 -3.42 18.73 -14.89
C LEU A 19 -4.13 18.09 -13.69
N PHE A 20 -5.29 18.60 -13.31
CA PHE A 20 -6.11 18.01 -12.26
C PHE A 20 -6.55 16.59 -12.63
N GLY A 21 -7.04 16.38 -13.86
CA GLY A 21 -7.38 15.05 -14.36
C GLY A 21 -6.20 14.09 -14.33
N CYS A 22 -5.01 14.53 -14.78
CA CYS A 22 -3.77 13.75 -14.71
C CYS A 22 -3.38 13.44 -13.27
N ALA A 23 -3.50 14.39 -12.34
CA ALA A 23 -3.20 14.19 -10.93
C ALA A 23 -4.14 13.16 -10.29
N VAL A 24 -5.44 13.24 -10.57
CA VAL A 24 -6.43 12.25 -10.11
C VAL A 24 -6.11 10.87 -10.69
N ALA A 25 -5.86 10.77 -11.99
CA ALA A 25 -5.49 9.51 -12.64
C ALA A 25 -4.19 8.92 -12.05
N PHE A 26 -3.20 9.77 -11.76
CA PHE A 26 -1.96 9.37 -11.11
C PHE A 26 -2.22 8.81 -9.71
N VAL A 27 -3.04 9.49 -8.88
CA VAL A 27 -3.40 8.99 -7.55
C VAL A 27 -4.15 7.67 -7.62
N LEU A 28 -5.12 7.53 -8.53
CA LEU A 28 -5.84 6.28 -8.74
C LEU A 28 -4.90 5.14 -9.17
N HIS A 29 -3.93 5.44 -10.02
CA HIS A 29 -2.89 4.48 -10.42
C HIS A 29 -2.02 4.06 -9.25
N LEU A 30 -1.58 4.99 -8.40
CA LEU A 30 -0.81 4.66 -7.19
C LEU A 30 -1.61 3.75 -6.24
N LEU A 31 -2.89 4.05 -6.04
CA LEU A 31 -3.77 3.24 -5.19
C LEU A 31 -4.01 1.84 -5.77
N GLY A 32 -4.17 1.71 -7.09
CA GLY A 32 -4.34 0.42 -7.77
C GLY A 32 -3.09 -0.46 -7.81
N ARG A 33 -1.90 0.13 -7.57
CA ARG A 33 -0.62 -0.60 -7.56
C ARG A 33 -0.30 -1.26 -6.22
N VAL A 34 -1.01 -0.89 -5.15
CA VAL A 34 -0.71 -1.38 -3.81
C VAL A 34 -0.98 -2.88 -3.73
N ARG A 35 0.04 -3.67 -3.37
CA ARG A 35 -0.04 -5.12 -3.26
C ARG A 35 1.03 -5.69 -2.34
N VAL A 36 0.76 -6.85 -1.76
CA VAL A 36 1.72 -7.63 -1.00
C VAL A 36 1.85 -8.97 -1.70
N GLU A 37 3.07 -9.35 -2.06
CA GLU A 37 3.37 -10.56 -2.80
C GLU A 37 4.39 -11.36 -2.00
N ALA A 38 4.06 -12.60 -1.66
CA ALA A 38 4.96 -13.53 -0.99
C ALA A 38 5.39 -14.59 -2.00
N ASP A 39 6.68 -14.62 -2.33
CA ASP A 39 7.29 -15.55 -3.27
C ASP A 39 8.22 -16.54 -2.55
N GLU A 40 8.81 -17.49 -3.27
CA GLU A 40 9.73 -18.49 -2.70
C GLU A 40 10.97 -17.88 -2.06
N GLU A 41 11.44 -16.73 -2.55
CA GLU A 41 12.65 -16.07 -2.05
C GLU A 41 12.38 -15.12 -0.88
N GLY A 42 11.17 -14.56 -0.78
CA GLY A 42 10.83 -13.58 0.24
C GLY A 42 9.46 -12.91 0.10
N VAL A 43 9.40 -11.65 0.53
CA VAL A 43 8.18 -10.83 0.55
C VAL A 43 8.44 -9.49 -0.16
N THR A 44 7.61 -9.19 -1.14
CA THR A 44 7.57 -7.90 -1.83
C THR A 44 6.36 -7.09 -1.38
N ILE A 45 6.63 -5.93 -0.77
CA ILE A 45 5.63 -4.99 -0.29
C ILE A 45 5.60 -3.79 -1.23
N VAL A 46 4.52 -3.65 -2.00
CA VAL A 46 4.25 -2.49 -2.84
C VAL A 46 3.26 -1.59 -2.11
N ASN A 47 3.75 -0.50 -1.54
CA ASN A 47 2.94 0.57 -0.99
C ASN A 47 2.73 1.68 -2.04
N ALA A 48 1.79 2.60 -1.78
CA ALA A 48 1.36 3.62 -2.75
C ALA A 48 2.52 4.43 -3.39
N ILE A 49 3.63 4.64 -2.67
CA ILE A 49 4.78 5.42 -3.17
C ILE A 49 6.07 4.59 -3.23
N ARG A 50 6.17 3.50 -2.46
CA ARG A 50 7.43 2.75 -2.30
C ARG A 50 7.22 1.25 -2.47
N THR A 51 8.17 0.62 -3.14
CA THR A 51 8.27 -0.83 -3.25
C THR A 51 9.50 -1.29 -2.46
N HIS A 52 9.30 -2.29 -1.61
CA HIS A 52 10.38 -2.92 -0.86
C HIS A 52 10.32 -4.44 -1.08
N ARG A 53 11.48 -5.06 -1.32
CA ARG A 53 11.64 -6.52 -1.41
C ARG A 53 12.54 -6.95 -0.26
N TYR A 54 12.10 -7.93 0.50
CA TYR A 54 12.79 -8.48 1.66
C TYR A 54 12.87 -9.99 1.53
N THR A 55 13.93 -10.58 2.08
CA THR A 55 14.08 -12.04 2.12
C THR A 55 13.40 -12.62 3.35
N TRP A 56 13.01 -13.90 3.32
CA TRP A 56 12.34 -14.53 4.47
C TRP A 56 13.06 -14.38 5.82
N PRO A 57 14.40 -14.52 5.92
CA PRO A 57 15.12 -14.33 7.18
C PRO A 57 15.08 -12.90 7.74
N GLU A 58 14.78 -11.90 6.91
CA GLU A 58 14.63 -10.52 7.35
C GLU A 58 13.25 -10.25 7.96
N VAL A 59 12.25 -11.08 7.64
CA VAL A 59 10.86 -10.91 8.06
C VAL A 59 10.62 -11.67 9.36
N LEU A 60 10.35 -10.96 10.46
CA LEU A 60 10.21 -11.58 11.78
C LEU A 60 8.75 -11.90 12.11
N GLU A 61 7.87 -10.90 12.02
CA GLU A 61 6.47 -11.05 12.42
C GLU A 61 5.57 -10.11 11.62
N VAL A 62 4.30 -10.49 11.49
CA VAL A 62 3.25 -9.61 10.99
C VAL A 62 2.14 -9.45 12.02
N THR A 63 1.81 -8.20 12.33
CA THR A 63 0.78 -7.84 13.31
C THR A 63 -0.31 -6.98 12.67
N LEU A 64 -1.58 -7.34 12.90
CA LEU A 64 -2.74 -6.52 12.57
C LEU A 64 -3.60 -6.31 13.82
N LEU A 65 -3.56 -5.11 14.40
CA LEU A 65 -4.37 -4.75 15.56
C LEU A 65 -5.77 -4.30 15.14
N VAL A 66 -6.71 -4.38 16.07
CA VAL A 66 -8.07 -3.85 15.85
C VAL A 66 -7.99 -2.33 15.69
N GLY A 67 -8.47 -1.84 14.55
CA GLY A 67 -8.44 -0.40 14.22
C GLY A 67 -7.23 0.03 13.40
N ASP A 68 -6.23 -0.83 13.21
CA ASP A 68 -5.14 -0.54 12.29
C ASP A 68 -5.65 -0.54 10.83
N PRO A 69 -5.24 0.45 10.01
CA PRO A 69 -5.69 0.55 8.63
C PRO A 69 -5.06 -0.53 7.72
N TRP A 70 -3.94 -1.12 8.13
CA TRP A 70 -3.24 -2.22 7.46
C TRP A 70 -2.30 -2.95 8.44
N PRO A 71 -1.91 -4.20 8.16
CA PRO A 71 -0.94 -4.93 8.96
C PRO A 71 0.45 -4.27 8.92
N LYS A 72 1.23 -4.48 9.97
CA LYS A 72 2.62 -4.04 10.09
C LYS A 72 3.52 -5.27 10.14
N ILE A 73 4.65 -5.20 9.44
CA ILE A 73 5.65 -6.26 9.38
C ILE A 73 6.91 -5.75 10.05
N ASP A 74 7.42 -6.51 11.01
CA ASP A 74 8.65 -6.22 11.73
C ASP A 74 9.83 -6.97 11.09
N PHE A 75 10.94 -6.26 10.94
CA PHE A 75 12.14 -6.76 10.27
C PHE A 75 13.32 -6.87 11.23
N SER A 76 14.26 -7.75 10.90
CA SER A 76 15.46 -8.03 11.71
C SER A 76 16.40 -6.83 11.89
N ASP A 77 16.29 -5.82 11.04
CA ASP A 77 17.03 -4.55 11.13
C ASP A 77 16.36 -3.52 12.05
N GLY A 78 15.26 -3.88 12.71
CA GLY A 78 14.51 -3.02 13.62
C GLY A 78 13.52 -2.08 12.93
N ARG A 79 13.33 -2.17 11.61
CA ARG A 79 12.29 -1.42 10.90
C ARG A 79 10.94 -2.12 11.00
N THR A 80 9.88 -1.32 11.03
CA THR A 80 8.49 -1.78 10.89
C THR A 80 7.88 -1.14 9.66
N ILE A 81 7.41 -1.96 8.71
CA ILE A 81 6.80 -1.47 7.47
C ILE A 81 5.32 -1.89 7.42
N GLY A 82 4.45 -0.93 7.08
CA GLY A 82 3.04 -1.21 6.83
C GLY A 82 2.83 -1.93 5.50
N ALA A 83 2.02 -2.98 5.50
CA ALA A 83 1.66 -3.77 4.34
C ALA A 83 0.32 -3.28 3.77
N MET A 84 0.32 -2.12 3.12
CA MET A 84 -0.90 -1.42 2.68
C MET A 84 -1.76 -2.22 1.69
N GLY A 85 -1.17 -3.24 1.04
CA GLY A 85 -1.90 -4.14 0.13
C GLY A 85 -2.91 -5.05 0.85
N ILE A 86 -2.83 -5.16 2.17
CA ILE A 86 -3.85 -5.79 3.00
C ILE A 86 -4.62 -4.68 3.71
N GLN A 87 -5.85 -4.41 3.28
CA GLN A 87 -6.65 -3.33 3.85
C GLN A 87 -7.39 -3.77 5.11
N GLY A 88 -7.08 -3.18 6.26
CA GLY A 88 -7.74 -3.47 7.54
C GLY A 88 -9.26 -3.23 7.53
N SER A 89 -9.74 -2.33 6.67
CA SER A 89 -11.16 -2.08 6.43
C SER A 89 -11.91 -3.32 5.93
N GLU A 90 -11.23 -4.29 5.30
CA GLU A 90 -11.82 -5.54 4.80
C GLU A 90 -12.01 -6.61 5.89
N LYS A 91 -11.72 -6.29 7.16
CA LYS A 91 -11.96 -7.08 8.37
C LYS A 91 -11.57 -8.56 8.21
N ALA A 92 -12.54 -9.44 7.92
CA ALA A 92 -12.33 -10.88 7.84
C ALA A 92 -11.29 -11.25 6.77
N ARG A 93 -11.31 -10.58 5.61
CA ARG A 93 -10.33 -10.80 4.54
C ARG A 93 -8.94 -10.38 4.99
N ALA A 94 -8.83 -9.21 5.63
CA ALA A 94 -7.57 -8.71 6.16
C ALA A 94 -6.97 -9.69 7.19
N ARG A 95 -7.78 -10.13 8.17
CA ARG A 95 -7.35 -11.11 9.18
C ARG A 95 -6.89 -12.42 8.55
N ARG A 96 -7.59 -12.91 7.53
CA ARG A 96 -7.21 -14.14 6.81
C ARG A 96 -5.88 -13.94 6.08
N ALA A 97 -5.73 -12.88 5.30
CA ALA A 97 -4.49 -12.59 4.58
C ALA A 97 -3.29 -12.40 5.52
N THR A 98 -3.49 -11.71 6.65
CA THR A 98 -2.47 -11.59 7.69
C THR A 98 -2.12 -12.93 8.31
N ALA A 99 -3.09 -13.79 8.59
CA ALA A 99 -2.84 -15.12 9.15
C ALA A 99 -2.10 -16.04 8.16
N GLU A 100 -2.44 -15.97 6.87
CA GLU A 100 -1.73 -16.68 5.80
C GLU A 100 -0.28 -16.20 5.70
N LEU A 101 -0.06 -14.89 5.71
CA LEU A 101 1.29 -14.31 5.72
C LEU A 101 2.08 -14.72 6.96
N ALA A 102 1.46 -14.70 8.16
CA ALA A 102 2.10 -15.14 9.39
C ALA A 102 2.48 -16.63 9.36
N ALA A 103 1.67 -17.47 8.70
CA ALA A 103 1.99 -18.88 8.51
C ALA A 103 3.22 -19.06 7.60
N LEU A 104 3.28 -18.32 6.49
CA LEU A 104 4.45 -18.33 5.59
C LEU A 104 5.72 -17.83 6.28
N ILE A 105 5.61 -16.77 7.09
CA ILE A 105 6.74 -16.25 7.89
C ILE A 105 7.27 -17.33 8.84
N ARG A 106 6.39 -18.06 9.54
CA ARG A 106 6.84 -19.17 10.39
C ARG A 106 7.46 -20.32 9.59
N GLU A 107 6.87 -20.69 8.46
CA GLU A 107 7.36 -21.81 7.65
C GLU A 107 8.72 -21.53 6.99
N ARG A 108 8.99 -20.27 6.62
CA ARG A 108 10.13 -19.89 5.77
C ARG A 108 11.15 -18.98 6.47
N GLY A 109 10.75 -18.27 7.52
CA GLY A 109 11.60 -17.37 8.31
C GLY A 109 12.35 -18.08 9.44
N GLU A 110 11.76 -19.13 10.02
CA GLU A 110 12.50 -20.09 10.84
C GLU A 110 13.23 -21.02 9.88
N ALA A 111 14.55 -20.89 9.78
CA ALA A 111 15.36 -21.78 8.98
C ALA A 111 14.99 -23.23 9.31
N LYS A 112 14.58 -23.98 8.29
CA LYS A 112 14.63 -25.43 8.28
C LYS A 112 16.11 -25.78 8.43
N ASP A 113 16.53 -26.10 9.65
CA ASP A 113 17.87 -26.62 9.96
C ASP A 113 18.24 -27.80 9.04
#